data_AF-A0A1A3R749-F1
#
_entry.id   AF-A0A1A3R749-F1
#
_cell.length_a   1.000
_cell.length_b   1.000
_cell.length_c   1.000
_cell.angle_alpha   90.00
_cell.angle_beta   90.00
_cell.angle_gamma   90.00
#
_symmetry.space_group_name_H-M   'P 1'
#
loop_
_entity.id
_entity.type
_entity.pdbx_description
1 polymer ?
#
loop_
_entity_poly.entity_id
_entity_poly.type
_entity_poly.pdbx_seq_one_letter_code
_entity_poly.pdbx_strand_id
1 'polypeptide(L)'
;MSGGLLLLIALTIAGGLAAVLTPAPQVAVADESSSALLRNGKQLFDTSCVSCHGANLQGVVDHGPSLIGVGEAAVYFQVSTGRMPAMRGEAQAPRKEEIFDEAQIDAIGAYVQANGGGPTVVRNPDGSLAMHSLRGDDLGRGGDLFRLNCSSCHNFTGKGGALSSGKYAPDLGPANEQQILTAMLTGPQNMPKFSDRQLSFDAKKDIIGYVKAVSEERQPGGYGLGGFGPAPEGMAFWIIGMVAAIALALWIGARAS
;
A
#
# COMPACT_ATOMS: atom_id res chain seq x y z
N MET A 1 -41.41 29.51 -51.70
CA MET A 1 -40.25 28.61 -51.57
C MET A 1 -40.78 27.17 -51.59
N SER A 2 -40.37 26.37 -52.57
CA SER A 2 -40.80 24.97 -52.71
C SER A 2 -40.38 24.14 -51.50
N GLY A 3 -41.23 23.20 -51.06
CA GLY A 3 -41.01 22.42 -49.83
C GLY A 3 -39.65 21.71 -49.78
N GLY A 4 -39.08 21.33 -50.93
CA GLY A 4 -37.73 20.76 -51.01
C GLY A 4 -36.60 21.71 -50.60
N LEU A 5 -36.75 23.01 -50.86
CA LEU A 5 -35.74 24.01 -50.46
C LEU A 5 -35.74 24.20 -48.93
N LEU A 6 -36.92 24.19 -48.30
CA LEU A 6 -37.04 24.27 -46.84
C LEU A 6 -36.48 23.02 -46.15
N LEU A 7 -36.68 21.84 -46.73
CA LEU A 7 -36.12 20.59 -46.24
C LEU A 7 -34.59 20.56 -46.31
N LEU A 8 -34.00 21.06 -47.40
CA LEU A 8 -32.54 21.18 -47.53
C LEU A 8 -31.93 22.14 -46.52
N ILE A 9 -32.59 23.28 -46.27
CA ILE A 9 -32.14 24.25 -45.25
C ILE A 9 -32.26 23.62 -43.85
N ALA A 10 -33.34 22.93 -43.55
CA ALA A 10 -33.53 22.26 -42.27
C ALA A 10 -32.47 21.17 -42.01
N LEU A 11 -32.18 20.32 -43.01
CA LEU A 11 -31.17 19.27 -42.86
C LEU A 11 -29.75 19.82 -42.71
N THR A 12 -29.41 20.88 -43.43
CA THR A 12 -28.07 21.49 -43.34
C THR A 12 -27.86 22.18 -41.99
N ILE A 13 -28.86 22.88 -41.47
CA ILE A 13 -28.80 23.48 -40.14
C ILE A 13 -28.73 22.38 -39.06
N ALA A 14 -29.55 21.33 -39.16
CA ALA A 14 -29.54 20.23 -38.20
C ALA A 14 -28.21 19.45 -38.22
N GLY A 15 -27.65 19.17 -39.39
CA GLY A 15 -26.35 18.51 -39.54
C GLY A 15 -25.19 19.38 -39.03
N GLY A 16 -25.24 20.69 -39.29
CA GLY A 16 -24.25 21.65 -38.78
C GLY A 16 -24.29 21.79 -37.26
N LEU A 17 -25.49 21.89 -36.67
CA LEU A 17 -25.65 21.90 -35.21
C LEU A 17 -25.16 20.59 -34.60
N ALA A 18 -25.54 19.45 -35.17
CA ALA A 18 -25.09 18.15 -34.68
C ALA A 18 -23.56 18.03 -34.71
N ALA A 19 -22.88 18.52 -35.74
CA ALA A 19 -21.42 18.48 -35.82
C ALA A 19 -20.70 19.38 -34.80
N VAL A 20 -21.30 20.51 -34.41
CA VAL A 20 -20.71 21.43 -33.42
C VAL A 20 -21.05 21.05 -31.98
N LEU A 21 -22.24 20.48 -31.76
CA LEU A 21 -22.72 20.07 -30.44
C LEU A 21 -22.34 18.63 -30.09
N THR A 22 -21.85 17.84 -31.05
CA THR A 22 -21.29 16.52 -30.74
C THR A 22 -19.94 16.68 -30.05
N PRO A 23 -19.75 16.11 -28.86
CA PRO A 23 -18.43 16.04 -28.24
C PRO A 23 -17.47 15.39 -29.22
N ALA A 24 -16.26 15.94 -29.34
CA ALA A 24 -15.21 15.30 -30.13
C ALA A 24 -15.14 13.81 -29.73
N PRO A 25 -15.16 12.87 -30.70
CA PRO A 25 -14.94 11.48 -30.36
C PRO A 25 -13.61 11.41 -29.61
N GLN A 26 -13.65 10.85 -28.42
CA GLN A 26 -12.46 10.50 -27.67
C GLN A 26 -11.78 9.36 -28.42
N VAL A 27 -11.03 9.75 -29.46
CA VAL A 27 -10.15 8.84 -30.17
C VAL A 27 -9.09 8.45 -29.14
N ALA A 28 -9.18 7.23 -28.62
CA ALA A 28 -8.10 6.61 -27.90
C ALA A 28 -6.94 6.47 -28.89
N VAL A 29 -6.15 7.53 -29.02
CA VAL A 29 -4.80 7.42 -29.56
C VAL A 29 -4.12 6.43 -28.63
N ALA A 30 -3.82 5.24 -29.16
CA ALA A 30 -2.93 4.31 -28.51
C ALA A 30 -1.61 5.05 -28.36
N ASP A 31 -1.41 5.62 -27.18
CA ASP A 31 -0.16 6.26 -26.82
C ASP A 31 0.92 5.18 -26.89
N GLU A 32 1.84 5.32 -27.85
CA GLU A 32 2.92 4.38 -28.08
C GLU A 32 3.71 4.12 -26.78
N SER A 33 3.83 5.14 -25.92
CA SER A 33 4.49 5.01 -24.62
C SER A 33 3.71 4.10 -23.66
N SER A 34 2.38 4.25 -23.59
CA SER A 34 1.50 3.34 -22.86
C SER A 34 1.55 1.91 -23.40
N SER A 35 1.65 1.74 -24.72
CA SER A 35 1.80 0.42 -25.34
C SER A 35 3.14 -0.25 -24.99
N ALA A 36 4.23 0.53 -24.94
CA ALA A 36 5.55 0.06 -24.56
C ALA A 36 5.60 -0.34 -23.08
N LEU A 37 4.97 0.42 -22.20
CA LEU A 37 4.85 0.11 -20.76
C LEU A 37 4.18 -1.26 -20.55
N LEU A 38 3.05 -1.51 -21.22
CA LEU A 38 2.33 -2.78 -21.12
C LEU A 38 3.14 -3.96 -21.68
N ARG A 39 3.90 -3.77 -22.77
CA ARG A 39 4.80 -4.81 -23.31
C ARG A 39 5.93 -5.15 -22.34
N ASN A 40 6.56 -4.12 -21.74
CA ASN A 40 7.61 -4.32 -20.74
C ASN A 40 7.05 -5.04 -19.50
N GLY A 41 5.89 -4.61 -19.02
CA GLY A 41 5.19 -5.25 -17.91
C GLY A 41 4.88 -6.72 -18.17
N LYS A 42 4.41 -7.04 -19.38
CA LYS A 42 4.18 -8.42 -19.80
C LYS A 42 5.46 -9.25 -19.79
N GLN A 43 6.56 -8.72 -20.32
CA GLN A 43 7.84 -9.45 -20.36
C GLN A 43 8.36 -9.78 -18.95
N LEU A 44 8.29 -8.81 -18.04
CA LEU A 44 8.65 -9.00 -16.63
C LEU A 44 7.74 -10.04 -15.98
N PHE A 45 6.42 -9.94 -16.21
CA PHE A 45 5.44 -10.88 -15.70
C PHE A 45 5.67 -12.32 -16.19
N ASP A 46 5.93 -12.49 -17.48
CA ASP A 46 6.22 -13.79 -18.11
C ASP A 46 7.47 -14.45 -17.52
N THR A 47 8.47 -13.64 -17.16
CA THR A 47 9.76 -14.13 -16.64
C THR A 47 9.71 -14.45 -15.14
N SER A 48 8.90 -13.72 -14.36
CA SER A 48 9.01 -13.75 -12.89
C SER A 48 7.74 -14.12 -12.13
N CYS A 49 6.57 -14.11 -12.78
CA CYS A 49 5.28 -14.25 -12.11
C CYS A 49 4.42 -15.41 -12.65
N VAL A 50 4.55 -15.74 -13.94
CA VAL A 50 3.68 -16.70 -14.65
C VAL A 50 3.64 -18.09 -14.03
N SER A 51 4.75 -18.58 -13.46
CA SER A 51 4.80 -19.92 -12.86
C SER A 51 3.81 -20.10 -11.71
N CYS A 52 3.46 -19.02 -11.01
CA CYS A 52 2.52 -19.05 -9.89
C CYS A 52 1.18 -18.39 -10.23
N HIS A 53 1.18 -17.35 -11.06
CA HIS A 53 -0.02 -16.55 -11.35
C HIS A 53 -0.65 -16.84 -12.72
N GLY A 54 -0.03 -17.71 -13.53
CA GLY A 54 -0.54 -18.12 -14.83
C GLY A 54 -0.37 -17.05 -15.93
N ALA A 55 -0.26 -17.49 -17.19
CA ALA A 55 -0.04 -16.61 -18.34
C ALA A 55 -1.15 -15.56 -18.58
N ASN A 56 -2.35 -15.80 -18.07
CA ASN A 56 -3.52 -14.93 -18.20
C ASN A 56 -3.98 -14.39 -16.83
N LEU A 57 -3.08 -14.30 -15.85
CA LEU A 57 -3.38 -13.85 -14.48
C LEU A 57 -4.36 -14.74 -13.71
N GLN A 58 -4.68 -15.92 -14.22
CA GLN A 58 -5.75 -16.78 -13.69
C GLN A 58 -5.39 -17.50 -12.38
N GLY A 59 -4.13 -17.43 -11.96
CA GLY A 59 -3.59 -18.21 -10.86
C GLY A 59 -3.23 -19.64 -11.27
N VAL A 60 -2.46 -20.31 -10.43
CA VAL A 60 -2.12 -21.72 -10.57
C VAL A 60 -2.45 -22.40 -9.25
N VAL A 61 -3.28 -23.44 -9.30
CA VAL A 61 -3.70 -24.21 -8.13
C VAL A 61 -2.47 -24.68 -7.35
N ASP A 62 -2.49 -24.53 -6.02
CA ASP A 62 -1.41 -24.86 -5.09
C ASP A 62 -0.08 -24.07 -5.26
N HIS A 63 0.02 -23.15 -6.22
CA HIS A 63 1.21 -22.32 -6.45
C HIS A 63 0.98 -20.83 -6.21
N GLY A 64 -0.12 -20.27 -6.71
CA GLY A 64 -0.41 -18.84 -6.56
C GLY A 64 -1.84 -18.46 -6.91
N PRO A 65 -2.40 -17.44 -6.23
CA PRO A 65 -3.77 -17.00 -6.47
C PRO A 65 -3.91 -16.30 -7.82
N SER A 66 -5.17 -16.16 -8.26
CA SER A 66 -5.51 -15.28 -9.38
C SER A 66 -5.16 -13.82 -9.08
N LEU A 67 -4.68 -13.12 -10.10
CA LEU A 67 -4.43 -11.67 -10.08
C LEU A 67 -5.52 -10.88 -10.82
N ILE A 68 -6.60 -11.52 -11.24
CA ILE A 68 -7.76 -10.81 -11.79
C ILE A 68 -8.46 -10.04 -10.66
N GLY A 69 -8.70 -8.74 -10.88
CA GLY A 69 -9.40 -7.86 -9.94
C GLY A 69 -8.57 -7.34 -8.76
N VAL A 70 -7.29 -7.71 -8.65
CA VAL A 70 -6.44 -7.25 -7.53
C VAL A 70 -5.92 -5.83 -7.72
N GLY A 71 -5.74 -5.42 -8.98
CA GLY A 71 -5.30 -4.09 -9.41
C GLY A 71 -3.81 -3.77 -9.22
N GLU A 72 -3.40 -2.66 -9.82
CA GLU A 72 -2.06 -2.08 -9.72
C GLU A 72 -1.65 -1.84 -8.26
N ALA A 73 -2.59 -1.43 -7.39
CA ALA A 73 -2.32 -1.19 -5.97
C ALA A 73 -1.76 -2.43 -5.26
N ALA A 74 -2.30 -3.62 -5.56
CA ALA A 74 -1.84 -4.86 -4.95
C ALA A 74 -0.46 -5.24 -5.45
N VAL A 75 -0.20 -5.06 -6.74
CA VAL A 75 1.12 -5.28 -7.34
C VAL A 75 2.13 -4.33 -6.71
N TYR A 76 1.84 -3.03 -6.67
CA TYR A 76 2.71 -2.04 -6.06
C TYR A 76 3.03 -2.41 -4.62
N PHE A 77 2.03 -2.74 -3.79
CA PHE A 77 2.28 -3.15 -2.41
C PHE A 77 3.19 -4.38 -2.33
N GLN A 78 2.85 -5.46 -3.03
CA GLN A 78 3.57 -6.72 -2.89
C GLN A 78 4.99 -6.65 -3.46
N VAL A 79 5.18 -5.96 -4.57
CA VAL A 79 6.46 -5.90 -5.28
C VAL A 79 7.38 -4.80 -4.72
N SER A 80 6.86 -3.59 -4.45
CA SER A 80 7.68 -2.51 -3.85
C SER A 80 8.11 -2.78 -2.41
N THR A 81 7.44 -3.72 -1.73
CA THR A 81 7.87 -4.18 -0.39
C THR A 81 8.74 -5.43 -0.45
N GLY A 82 9.10 -5.88 -1.66
CA GLY A 82 9.89 -7.07 -1.93
C GLY A 82 9.21 -8.39 -1.55
N ARG A 83 7.94 -8.40 -1.12
CA ARG A 83 7.23 -9.64 -0.72
C ARG A 83 7.05 -10.57 -1.90
N MET A 84 6.73 -9.99 -3.06
CA MET A 84 6.66 -10.69 -4.34
C MET A 84 7.81 -10.24 -5.25
N PRO A 85 8.42 -11.16 -6.01
CA PRO A 85 8.12 -12.58 -6.08
C PRO A 85 8.53 -13.35 -4.81
N ALA A 86 7.66 -14.24 -4.35
CA ALA A 86 7.93 -15.09 -3.20
C ALA A 86 8.74 -16.32 -3.62
N MET A 87 9.73 -16.71 -2.81
CA MET A 87 10.59 -17.87 -3.12
C MET A 87 9.96 -19.20 -2.71
N ARG A 88 9.05 -19.17 -1.73
CA ARG A 88 8.41 -20.36 -1.14
C ARG A 88 7.08 -19.98 -0.49
N GLY A 89 6.16 -20.94 -0.45
CA GLY A 89 4.88 -20.81 0.25
C GLY A 89 5.03 -21.02 1.75
N GLU A 90 5.46 -19.98 2.46
CA GLU A 90 5.49 -19.96 3.93
C GLU A 90 4.15 -19.48 4.50
N ALA A 91 4.01 -19.50 5.83
CA ALA A 91 2.81 -19.00 6.52
C ALA A 91 2.44 -17.56 6.12
N GLN A 92 3.44 -16.74 5.80
CA GLN A 92 3.30 -15.36 5.33
C GLN A 92 4.56 -14.97 4.54
N ALA A 93 4.40 -14.17 3.47
CA ALA A 93 5.53 -13.61 2.74
C ALA A 93 6.11 -12.40 3.51
N PRO A 94 7.37 -12.47 4.01
CA PRO A 94 7.99 -11.37 4.74
C PRO A 94 8.42 -10.24 3.78
N ARG A 95 8.59 -9.03 4.32
CA ARG A 95 9.27 -7.93 3.60
C ARG A 95 10.68 -8.38 3.27
N LYS A 96 11.13 -8.10 2.04
CA LYS A 96 12.50 -8.31 1.56
C LYS A 96 12.97 -7.05 0.83
N GLU A 97 14.23 -7.03 0.42
CA GLU A 97 14.70 -6.08 -0.57
C GLU A 97 13.96 -6.30 -1.89
N GLU A 98 13.50 -5.21 -2.49
CA GLU A 98 12.89 -5.21 -3.81
C GLU A 98 13.89 -5.64 -4.88
N ILE A 99 13.47 -6.53 -5.78
CA ILE A 99 14.29 -6.97 -6.91
C ILE A 99 13.97 -6.21 -8.20
N PHE A 100 12.88 -5.44 -8.19
CA PHE A 100 12.43 -4.63 -9.30
C PHE A 100 12.53 -3.15 -8.91
N ASP A 101 12.99 -2.33 -9.85
CA ASP A 101 12.97 -0.88 -9.69
C ASP A 101 11.55 -0.29 -9.87
N GLU A 102 11.40 1.00 -9.59
CA GLU A 102 10.10 1.68 -9.65
C GLU A 102 9.44 1.63 -11.03
N ALA A 103 10.23 1.75 -12.11
CA ALA A 103 9.71 1.71 -13.48
C ALA A 103 9.25 0.30 -13.86
N GLN A 104 9.94 -0.72 -13.39
CA GLN A 104 9.54 -2.12 -13.56
C GLN A 104 8.28 -2.45 -12.76
N ILE A 105 8.19 -1.97 -11.52
CA ILE A 105 6.99 -2.13 -10.68
C ILE A 105 5.78 -1.49 -11.37
N ASP A 106 5.94 -0.27 -11.90
CA ASP A 106 4.92 0.44 -12.65
C ASP A 106 4.48 -0.36 -13.89
N ALA A 107 5.44 -0.87 -14.67
CA ALA A 107 5.15 -1.67 -15.85
C ALA A 107 4.35 -2.95 -15.51
N ILE A 108 4.78 -3.69 -14.48
CA ILE A 108 4.07 -4.90 -14.04
C ILE A 108 2.67 -4.55 -13.52
N GLY A 109 2.56 -3.47 -12.74
CA GLY A 109 1.29 -2.96 -12.21
C GLY A 109 0.31 -2.58 -13.30
N ALA A 110 0.77 -1.83 -14.30
CA ALA A 110 -0.01 -1.43 -15.48
C ALA A 110 -0.48 -2.66 -16.28
N TYR A 111 0.39 -3.65 -16.48
CA TYR A 111 0.02 -4.89 -17.17
C TYR A 111 -1.08 -5.65 -16.41
N VAL A 112 -0.95 -5.82 -15.10
CA VAL A 112 -1.98 -6.48 -14.28
C VAL A 112 -3.28 -5.67 -14.27
N GLN A 113 -3.20 -4.34 -14.18
CA GLN A 113 -4.37 -3.46 -14.21
C GLN A 113 -5.11 -3.54 -15.54
N ALA A 114 -4.40 -3.55 -16.67
CA ALA A 114 -4.99 -3.61 -18.00
C ALA A 114 -5.73 -4.94 -18.28
N ASN A 115 -5.27 -6.04 -17.69
CA ASN A 115 -5.83 -7.38 -17.94
C ASN A 115 -6.80 -7.85 -16.84
N GLY A 116 -6.60 -7.40 -15.60
CA GLY A 116 -7.38 -7.84 -14.44
C GLY A 116 -8.26 -6.77 -13.81
N GLY A 117 -7.93 -5.49 -13.95
CA GLY A 117 -8.58 -4.39 -13.25
C GLY A 117 -8.39 -4.44 -11.72
N GLY A 118 -8.99 -3.48 -11.03
CA GLY A 118 -8.94 -3.35 -9.56
C GLY A 118 -8.49 -1.96 -9.10
N PRO A 119 -8.20 -1.79 -7.79
CA PRO A 119 -7.70 -0.54 -7.25
C PRO A 119 -6.32 -0.15 -7.82
N THR A 120 -6.13 1.14 -8.09
CA THR A 120 -4.86 1.69 -8.60
C THR A 120 -4.07 2.38 -7.50
N VAL A 121 -2.79 2.63 -7.77
CA VAL A 121 -2.01 3.55 -6.94
C VAL A 121 -2.54 4.98 -7.11
N VAL A 122 -2.14 5.87 -6.21
CA VAL A 122 -2.48 7.29 -6.31
C VAL A 122 -1.27 8.02 -6.86
N ARG A 123 -1.50 8.90 -7.83
CA ARG A 123 -0.46 9.70 -8.48
C ARG A 123 -0.77 11.17 -8.32
N ASN A 124 0.27 11.98 -8.26
CA ASN A 124 0.17 13.43 -8.31
C ASN A 124 -0.19 13.88 -9.74
N PRO A 125 -0.60 15.14 -9.95
CA PRO A 125 -0.95 15.65 -11.28
C PRO A 125 0.19 15.58 -12.31
N ASP A 126 1.45 15.51 -11.86
CA ASP A 126 2.63 15.36 -12.71
C ASP A 126 2.94 13.89 -13.09
N GLY A 127 2.12 12.93 -12.63
CA GLY A 127 2.26 11.50 -12.89
C GLY A 127 3.15 10.74 -11.90
N SER A 128 3.86 11.44 -11.00
CA SER A 128 4.66 10.81 -9.94
C SER A 128 3.78 10.11 -8.89
N LEU A 129 4.31 9.09 -8.21
CA LEU A 129 3.59 8.44 -7.12
C LEU A 129 3.31 9.42 -5.97
N ALA A 130 2.09 9.38 -5.45
CA ALA A 130 1.70 10.20 -4.33
C ALA A 130 2.37 9.67 -3.05
N MET A 131 3.31 10.46 -2.50
CA MET A 131 4.02 10.15 -1.27
C MET A 131 3.54 11.07 -0.15
N HIS A 132 4.22 12.20 0.06
CA HIS A 132 3.86 13.17 1.08
C HIS A 132 2.42 13.70 0.97
N SER A 133 1.87 13.78 -0.24
CA SER A 133 0.48 14.21 -0.49
C SER A 133 -0.57 13.24 0.08
N LEU A 134 -0.17 12.03 0.46
CA LEU A 134 -1.02 11.05 1.16
C LEU A 134 -1.02 11.22 2.68
N ARG A 135 -0.16 12.06 3.25
CA ARG A 135 -0.22 12.38 4.68
C ARG A 135 -1.40 13.34 4.90
N GLY A 136 -2.34 12.94 5.75
CA GLY A 136 -3.40 13.81 6.24
C GLY A 136 -2.92 14.69 7.39
N ASP A 137 -3.58 15.84 7.56
CA ASP A 137 -3.19 16.85 8.54
C ASP A 137 -3.83 16.61 9.93
N ASP A 138 -4.89 15.80 10.02
CA ASP A 138 -5.59 15.49 11.27
C ASP A 138 -5.02 14.24 11.94
N LEU A 139 -3.86 14.40 12.59
CA LEU A 139 -3.19 13.31 13.32
C LEU A 139 -4.01 12.78 14.50
N GLY A 140 -4.89 13.60 15.09
CA GLY A 140 -5.78 13.20 16.17
C GLY A 140 -6.80 12.18 15.67
N ARG A 141 -7.53 12.54 14.61
CA ARG A 141 -8.46 11.64 13.94
C ARG A 141 -7.77 10.40 13.38
N GLY A 142 -6.60 10.57 12.76
CA GLY A 142 -5.79 9.46 12.26
C GLY A 142 -5.40 8.46 13.35
N GLY A 143 -5.00 8.97 14.52
CA GLY A 143 -4.68 8.17 15.68
C GLY A 143 -5.87 7.42 16.27
N ASP A 144 -7.05 8.05 16.34
CA ASP A 144 -8.26 7.38 16.82
C ASP A 144 -8.69 6.26 15.87
N LEU A 145 -8.71 6.55 14.57
CA LEU A 145 -9.06 5.56 13.54
C LEU A 145 -8.08 4.39 13.53
N PHE A 146 -6.77 4.64 13.64
CA PHE A 146 -5.77 3.59 13.69
C PHE A 146 -5.92 2.73 14.95
N ARG A 147 -6.19 3.33 16.11
CA ARG A 147 -6.43 2.59 17.35
C ARG A 147 -7.66 1.68 17.25
N LEU A 148 -8.74 2.19 16.67
CA LEU A 148 -9.98 1.44 16.50
C LEU A 148 -9.88 0.30 15.46
N ASN A 149 -9.11 0.48 14.39
CA ASN A 149 -9.15 -0.42 13.23
C ASN A 149 -7.88 -1.27 13.03
N CYS A 150 -6.72 -0.83 13.54
CA CYS A 150 -5.42 -1.40 13.16
C CYS A 150 -4.58 -1.84 14.37
N SER A 151 -4.69 -1.16 15.50
CA SER A 151 -3.80 -1.37 16.65
C SER A 151 -3.89 -2.76 17.27
N SER A 152 -5.04 -3.43 17.15
CA SER A 152 -5.23 -4.82 17.60
C SER A 152 -4.26 -5.80 16.94
N CYS A 153 -3.75 -5.47 15.75
CA CYS A 153 -2.73 -6.26 15.05
C CYS A 153 -1.36 -5.56 15.08
N HIS A 154 -1.31 -4.26 14.75
CA HIS A 154 -0.06 -3.54 14.54
C HIS A 154 0.51 -2.84 15.77
N ASN A 155 -0.10 -2.99 16.95
CA ASN A 155 0.21 -2.20 18.16
C ASN A 155 -0.13 -0.71 18.00
N PHE A 156 -0.24 0.05 19.08
CA PHE A 156 -0.59 1.48 19.11
C PHE A 156 0.39 2.36 18.33
N THR A 157 1.66 1.97 18.28
CA THR A 157 2.77 2.68 17.60
C THR A 157 3.15 2.06 16.26
N GLY A 158 2.37 1.08 15.77
CA GLY A 158 2.63 0.45 14.47
C GLY A 158 3.79 -0.58 14.47
N LYS A 159 4.26 -1.02 15.64
CA LYS A 159 5.39 -1.95 15.77
C LYS A 159 5.12 -3.41 15.42
N GLY A 160 3.86 -3.76 15.18
CA GLY A 160 3.46 -5.12 14.82
C GLY A 160 3.07 -5.97 16.02
N GLY A 161 2.76 -7.23 15.75
CA GLY A 161 2.24 -8.17 16.73
C GLY A 161 2.15 -9.59 16.17
N ALA A 162 2.15 -10.60 17.05
CA ALA A 162 2.02 -11.99 16.64
C ALA A 162 0.56 -12.31 16.24
N LEU A 163 0.40 -13.10 15.18
CA LEU A 163 -0.88 -13.66 14.74
C LEU A 163 -0.85 -15.20 14.84
N SER A 164 -2.00 -15.83 14.60
CA SER A 164 -2.11 -17.29 14.60
C SER A 164 -1.30 -17.95 13.49
N SER A 165 -0.94 -19.22 13.70
CA SER A 165 -0.30 -20.07 12.69
C SER A 165 1.02 -19.53 12.12
N GLY A 166 1.83 -18.88 12.97
CA GLY A 166 3.15 -18.36 12.59
C GLY A 166 3.13 -17.08 11.75
N LYS A 167 1.94 -16.48 11.57
CA LYS A 167 1.78 -15.16 10.92
C LYS A 167 2.02 -14.04 11.92
N TYR A 168 2.26 -12.84 11.43
CA TYR A 168 2.47 -11.64 12.24
C TYR A 168 2.10 -10.37 11.48
N ALA A 169 1.77 -9.33 12.24
CA ALA A 169 1.64 -7.98 11.72
C ALA A 169 3.04 -7.35 11.72
N PRO A 170 3.54 -6.86 10.57
CA PRO A 170 4.88 -6.27 10.50
C PRO A 170 4.94 -4.88 11.14
N ASP A 171 6.16 -4.45 11.49
CA ASP A 171 6.47 -3.04 11.80
C ASP A 171 6.16 -2.15 10.59
N LEU A 172 5.42 -1.08 10.83
CA LEU A 172 5.00 -0.11 9.83
C LEU A 172 6.07 0.97 9.58
N GLY A 173 7.09 1.10 10.43
CA GLY A 173 8.12 2.13 10.31
C GLY A 173 8.82 2.20 8.94
N PRO A 174 9.27 1.06 8.36
CA PRO A 174 9.88 1.03 7.03
C PRO A 174 8.91 1.23 5.86
N ALA A 175 7.60 1.28 6.11
CA ALA A 175 6.62 1.45 5.04
C ALA A 175 6.54 2.91 4.59
N ASN A 176 6.52 3.10 3.27
CA ASN A 176 6.25 4.40 2.69
C ASN A 176 4.72 4.66 2.62
N GLU A 177 4.31 5.89 2.34
CA GLU A 177 2.91 6.32 2.38
C GLU A 177 2.04 5.55 1.38
N GLN A 178 2.55 5.38 0.16
CA GLN A 178 1.84 4.64 -0.90
C GLN A 178 1.69 3.16 -0.52
N GLN A 179 2.68 2.55 0.15
CA GLN A 179 2.61 1.19 0.67
C GLN A 179 1.58 1.06 1.78
N ILE A 180 1.48 2.03 2.69
CA ILE A 180 0.45 2.02 3.76
C ILE A 180 -0.94 2.15 3.14
N LEU A 181 -1.12 3.07 2.17
CA LEU A 181 -2.39 3.23 1.46
C LEU A 181 -2.79 1.93 0.73
N THR A 182 -1.89 1.40 -0.08
CA THR A 182 -2.16 0.20 -0.87
C THR A 182 -2.35 -1.05 -0.01
N ALA A 183 -1.71 -1.14 1.17
CA ALA A 183 -2.01 -2.17 2.16
C ALA A 183 -3.48 -2.09 2.63
N MET A 184 -3.96 -0.90 2.98
CA MET A 184 -5.35 -0.70 3.39
C MET A 184 -6.34 -1.02 2.26
N LEU A 185 -6.01 -0.66 1.02
CA LEU A 185 -6.88 -0.92 -0.14
C LEU A 185 -6.97 -2.41 -0.50
N THR A 186 -5.86 -3.13 -0.38
CA THR A 186 -5.71 -4.47 -0.96
C THR A 186 -5.79 -5.58 0.07
N GLY A 187 -5.65 -5.27 1.37
CA GLY A 187 -5.74 -6.25 2.46
C GLY A 187 -4.75 -7.39 2.27
N PRO A 188 -3.43 -7.13 2.33
CA PRO A 188 -2.44 -8.14 2.04
C PRO A 188 -2.47 -9.25 3.10
N GLN A 189 -2.44 -10.50 2.62
CA GLN A 189 -2.38 -11.70 3.43
C GLN A 189 -3.56 -11.83 4.41
N ASN A 190 -3.38 -11.62 5.72
CA ASN A 190 -4.47 -11.71 6.71
C ASN A 190 -5.04 -10.35 7.10
N MET A 191 -4.50 -9.26 6.54
CA MET A 191 -5.03 -7.93 6.78
C MET A 191 -6.36 -7.76 6.01
N PRO A 192 -7.44 -7.29 6.65
CA PRO A 192 -8.69 -7.05 5.94
C PRO A 192 -8.55 -5.90 4.93
N LYS A 193 -9.39 -5.92 3.89
CA LYS A 193 -9.51 -4.82 2.92
C LYS A 193 -10.38 -3.72 3.50
N PHE A 194 -9.89 -2.48 3.48
CA PHE A 194 -10.63 -1.30 3.94
C PHE A 194 -11.15 -0.51 2.74
N SER A 195 -12.38 -0.81 2.32
CA SER A 195 -13.06 -0.07 1.25
C SER A 195 -13.34 1.37 1.63
N ASP A 196 -13.60 2.24 0.64
CA ASP A 196 -13.94 3.66 0.88
C ASP A 196 -15.24 3.85 1.67
N ARG A 197 -16.09 2.82 1.75
CA ARG A 197 -17.29 2.82 2.61
C ARG A 197 -16.97 2.61 4.08
N GLN A 198 -15.88 1.89 4.38
CA GLN A 198 -15.45 1.62 5.75
C GLN A 198 -14.51 2.70 6.26
N LEU A 199 -13.54 3.08 5.43
CA LEU A 199 -12.61 4.18 5.70
C LEU A 199 -12.53 5.04 4.44
N SER A 200 -13.05 6.27 4.52
CA SER A 200 -12.96 7.22 3.40
C SER A 200 -11.50 7.50 3.02
N PHE A 201 -11.28 8.04 1.83
CA PHE A 201 -9.94 8.37 1.38
C PHE A 201 -9.23 9.35 2.33
N ASP A 202 -9.92 10.37 2.83
CA ASP A 202 -9.36 11.30 3.81
C ASP A 202 -9.04 10.62 5.14
N ALA A 203 -9.89 9.71 5.61
CA ALA A 203 -9.63 8.92 6.81
C ALA A 203 -8.37 8.05 6.66
N LYS A 204 -8.15 7.46 5.47
CA LYS A 204 -6.91 6.73 5.15
C LYS A 204 -5.70 7.65 5.16
N LYS A 205 -5.79 8.86 4.61
CA LYS A 205 -4.71 9.84 4.64
C LYS A 205 -4.34 10.25 6.07
N ASP A 206 -5.32 10.47 6.94
CA ASP A 206 -5.04 10.80 8.34
C ASP A 206 -4.38 9.63 9.08
N ILE A 207 -4.81 8.38 8.82
CA ILE A 207 -4.13 7.19 9.35
C ILE A 207 -2.67 7.15 8.88
N ILE A 208 -2.40 7.42 7.60
CA ILE A 208 -1.04 7.49 7.07
C ILE A 208 -0.25 8.59 7.78
N GLY A 209 -0.83 9.78 7.93
CA GLY A 209 -0.24 10.89 8.68
C GLY A 209 0.15 10.47 10.10
N TYR A 210 -0.78 9.85 10.83
CA TYR A 210 -0.54 9.33 12.18
C TYR A 210 0.58 8.28 12.21
N VAL A 211 0.52 7.25 11.35
CA VAL A 211 1.53 6.18 11.31
C VAL A 211 2.91 6.76 11.03
N LYS A 212 3.03 7.71 10.09
CA LYS A 212 4.30 8.37 9.78
C LYS A 212 4.77 9.25 10.93
N ALA A 213 3.89 10.00 11.57
CA ALA A 213 4.24 10.80 12.76
C ALA A 213 4.79 9.90 13.89
N VAL A 214 4.08 8.85 14.30
CA VAL A 214 4.52 8.00 15.43
C VAL A 214 5.73 7.12 15.12
N SER A 215 6.02 6.87 13.83
CA SER A 215 7.19 6.09 13.43
C SER A 215 8.44 6.94 13.19
N GLU A 216 8.28 8.20 12.80
CA GLU A 216 9.39 9.13 12.53
C GLU A 216 9.74 9.99 13.75
N GLU A 217 8.77 10.30 14.62
CA GLU A 217 9.01 11.13 15.81
C GLU A 217 9.92 10.43 16.82
N ARG A 218 10.80 11.24 17.41
CA ARG A 218 11.74 10.79 18.44
C ARG A 218 10.96 10.53 19.73
N GLN A 219 11.17 9.37 20.33
CA GLN A 219 10.48 8.96 21.56
C GLN A 219 10.69 9.99 22.67
N PRO A 220 9.64 10.69 23.14
CA PRO A 220 9.78 11.65 24.23
C PRO A 220 10.05 10.89 25.54
N GLY A 221 11.10 11.29 26.27
CA GLY A 221 11.41 10.74 27.59
C GLY A 221 12.44 9.61 27.65
N GLY A 222 13.13 9.29 26.55
CA GLY A 222 14.29 8.40 26.58
C GLY A 222 14.21 7.27 25.55
N TYR A 223 14.80 6.11 25.87
CA TYR A 223 14.84 4.98 24.95
C TYR A 223 13.51 4.23 24.95
N GLY A 224 12.86 4.09 23.80
CA GLY A 224 11.50 3.54 23.70
C GLY A 224 11.36 2.03 23.89
N LEU A 225 12.44 1.28 24.12
CA LEU A 225 12.44 -0.17 24.39
C LEU A 225 11.58 -0.99 23.40
N GLY A 226 11.60 -0.63 22.12
CA GLY A 226 10.83 -1.27 21.06
C GLY A 226 9.38 -0.80 20.92
N GLY A 227 8.85 0.03 21.82
CA GLY A 227 7.52 0.65 21.70
C GLY A 227 6.35 -0.29 21.99
N PHE A 228 6.60 -1.46 22.60
CA PHE A 228 5.59 -2.46 22.95
C PHE A 228 5.00 -2.29 24.37
N GLY A 229 5.55 -1.37 25.17
CA GLY A 229 5.08 -1.05 26.53
C GLY A 229 5.69 -1.93 27.63
N PRO A 230 4.89 -2.45 28.58
CA PRO A 230 5.37 -2.87 29.90
C PRO A 230 6.26 -4.11 29.89
N ALA A 231 6.19 -4.96 28.87
CA ALA A 231 6.99 -6.19 28.81
C ALA A 231 8.50 -5.89 28.65
N PRO A 232 8.96 -5.20 27.58
CA PRO A 232 10.36 -4.83 27.46
C PRO A 232 10.81 -3.82 28.54
N GLU A 233 9.91 -2.93 29.00
CA GLU A 233 10.18 -2.04 30.14
C GLU A 233 10.46 -2.80 31.44
N GLY A 234 9.66 -3.82 31.75
CA GLY A 234 9.88 -4.69 32.91
C GLY A 234 11.18 -5.48 32.81
N MET A 235 11.51 -5.99 31.62
CA MET A 235 12.78 -6.69 31.40
C MET A 235 13.98 -5.74 31.61
N ALA A 236 13.91 -4.52 31.08
CA ALA A 236 14.93 -3.50 31.31
C ALA A 236 15.04 -3.13 32.79
N PHE A 237 13.91 -2.99 33.50
CA PHE A 237 13.90 -2.75 34.93
C PHE A 237 14.64 -3.86 35.70
N TRP A 238 14.38 -5.13 35.40
CA TRP A 238 15.05 -6.25 36.08
C TRP A 238 16.53 -6.37 35.73
N ILE A 239 16.88 -6.34 34.44
CA ILE A 239 18.26 -6.59 33.99
C ILE A 239 19.16 -5.39 34.24
N ILE A 240 18.65 -4.16 34.08
CA ILE A 240 19.46 -2.95 34.22
C ILE A 240 19.24 -2.35 35.61
N GLY A 241 17.98 -2.06 35.96
CA GLY A 241 17.63 -1.40 37.21
C GLY A 241 17.99 -2.24 38.43
N MET A 242 17.46 -3.47 38.52
CA MET A 242 17.63 -4.32 39.69
C MET A 242 19.08 -4.81 39.83
N VAL A 243 19.74 -5.19 38.73
CA VAL A 243 21.16 -5.58 38.77
C VAL A 243 22.03 -4.43 39.26
N ALA A 244 21.82 -3.20 38.77
CA ALA A 244 22.57 -2.04 39.25
C ALA A 244 22.30 -1.76 40.73
N ALA A 245 21.05 -1.86 41.18
CA ALA A 245 20.68 -1.67 42.58
C ALA A 245 21.31 -2.73 43.49
N ILE A 246 21.29 -4.01 43.10
CA ILE A 246 21.92 -5.11 43.84
C ILE A 246 23.43 -4.92 43.90
N ALA A 247 24.08 -4.57 42.78
CA ALA A 247 25.52 -4.33 42.74
C ALA A 247 25.95 -3.18 43.68
N LEU A 248 25.18 -2.09 43.68
CA LEU A 248 25.41 -0.96 44.60
C LEU A 248 25.19 -1.36 46.06
N ALA A 249 24.16 -2.14 46.36
CA ALA A 249 23.88 -2.63 47.71
C ALA A 249 25.01 -3.53 48.24
N LEU A 250 25.50 -4.47 47.40
CA LEU A 250 26.63 -5.34 47.74
C LEU A 250 27.93 -4.54 47.95
N TRP A 251 28.17 -3.52 47.12
CA TRP A 251 29.34 -2.65 47.23
C TRP A 251 29.33 -1.82 48.52
N ILE A 252 28.17 -1.28 48.90
CA ILE A 252 28.00 -0.56 50.17
C ILE A 252 28.18 -1.52 51.34
N GLY A 253 27.56 -2.70 51.28
CA GLY A 253 27.69 -3.73 52.32
C GLY A 253 29.13 -4.16 52.56
N ALA A 254 29.90 -4.39 51.48
CA ALA A 254 31.31 -4.78 51.56
C ALA A 254 32.26 -3.68 52.10
N ARG A 255 31.81 -2.42 52.16
CA ARG A 255 32.58 -1.29 52.73
C ARG A 255 32.18 -0.96 54.16
N ALA A 256 30.98 -1.37 54.58
CA ALA A 256 30.45 -1.17 55.92
C ALA A 256 30.76 -2.34 56.87
N SER A 257 31.32 -3.43 56.35
CA SER A 257 31.89 -4.56 57.09
C SER A 257 33.40 -4.49 57.08
#